data_AF-A0A524KXZ9-F1
#
_entry.id   AF-A0A524KXZ9-F1
#
_cell.length_a   1.000
_cell.length_b   1.000
_cell.length_c   1.000
_cell.angle_alpha   90.00
_cell.angle_beta   90.00
_cell.angle_gamma   90.00
#
_symmetry.space_group_name_H-M   'P 1'
#
loop_
_entity.id
_entity.type
_entity.pdbx_description
1 polymer ?
#
loop_
_entity_poly.entity_id
_entity_poly.type
_entity_poly.pdbx_seq_one_letter_code
_entity_poly.pdbx_strand_id
1 'polypeptide(L)'
;MLVNSEVEAPFICIVKQSNGHSHKMKNATRIICIALFSLALVCFLDSWALAAERVIKDIRFEKLSLTEEKVSFKLSEYDPPQVFGIEGKKGRLVCDFFDTKIEKHITRALTTDGNLVLGIRVGIHNAPKQKIRVVLDLAPLDKDYAIQQHFYEDNMFVVTVCLK
;
A
#
# COMPACT_ATOMS: atom_id res chain seq x y z
N MET A 1 18.89 9.18 110.31
CA MET A 1 18.59 8.06 111.22
C MET A 1 17.28 7.45 110.72
N LEU A 2 17.35 6.24 110.14
CA LEU A 2 16.26 5.34 109.74
C LEU A 2 15.28 5.91 108.68
N VAL A 3 14.85 5.19 107.65
CA VAL A 3 14.12 3.92 107.71
C VAL A 3 14.21 3.25 106.33
N ASN A 4 14.62 1.97 106.34
CA ASN A 4 14.07 0.75 105.72
C ASN A 4 13.56 0.80 104.26
N SER A 5 13.54 -0.25 103.44
CA SER A 5 13.70 -1.70 103.64
C SER A 5 13.75 -2.36 102.25
N GLU A 6 14.30 -3.56 102.21
CA GLU A 6 14.48 -4.52 101.11
C GLU A 6 13.20 -4.86 100.32
N VAL A 7 13.35 -5.23 99.03
CA VAL A 7 12.65 -6.38 98.36
C VAL A 7 13.54 -6.93 97.22
N GLU A 8 13.47 -8.26 97.04
CA GLU A 8 14.30 -9.23 96.32
C GLU A 8 14.32 -9.21 94.75
N ALA A 9 15.19 -10.08 94.19
CA ALA A 9 15.71 -10.28 92.81
C ALA A 9 14.72 -10.96 91.79
N PRO A 10 15.10 -11.53 90.60
CA PRO A 10 16.30 -11.45 89.72
C PRO A 10 16.01 -11.31 88.17
N PHE A 11 17.08 -11.08 87.38
CA PHE A 11 17.39 -11.52 85.99
C PHE A 11 16.46 -11.33 84.74
N ILE A 12 17.04 -10.66 83.71
CA ILE A 12 17.04 -10.93 82.24
C ILE A 12 15.84 -10.48 81.34
N CYS A 13 16.05 -9.51 80.41
CA CYS A 13 16.34 -9.69 78.96
C CYS A 13 15.96 -8.47 78.06
N ILE A 14 16.94 -8.03 77.25
CA ILE A 14 16.89 -7.50 75.86
C ILE A 14 15.75 -6.57 75.41
N VAL A 15 16.11 -5.35 74.98
CA VAL A 15 15.60 -4.75 73.73
C VAL A 15 16.69 -3.85 73.10
N LYS A 16 17.17 -4.20 71.90
CA LYS A 16 17.36 -3.17 70.86
C LYS A 16 17.08 -3.76 69.48
N GLN A 17 16.05 -3.20 68.87
CA GLN A 17 15.45 -3.60 67.60
C GLN A 17 16.45 -3.54 66.44
N SER A 18 16.40 -4.58 65.61
CA SER A 18 16.98 -4.61 64.27
C SER A 18 16.05 -3.85 63.31
N ASN A 19 16.58 -2.88 62.58
CA ASN A 19 16.03 -2.32 61.35
C ASN A 19 17.25 -1.93 60.49
N GLY A 20 17.34 -2.19 59.19
CA GLY A 20 16.42 -2.74 58.21
C GLY A 20 17.13 -2.62 56.86
N HIS A 21 17.01 -3.66 56.06
CA HIS A 21 17.69 -3.88 54.78
C HIS A 21 17.09 -3.05 53.62
N SER A 22 17.88 -2.89 52.56
CA SER A 22 17.48 -2.71 51.15
C SER A 22 17.25 -1.28 50.60
N HIS A 23 18.34 -0.67 50.12
CA HIS A 23 18.33 0.56 49.31
C HIS A 23 18.52 0.32 47.79
N LYS A 24 18.68 -0.94 47.33
CA LYS A 24 19.01 -1.23 45.91
C LYS A 24 17.84 -1.50 44.96
N MET A 25 16.60 -1.61 45.45
CA MET A 25 15.47 -2.11 44.64
C MET A 25 14.53 -1.03 44.03
N LYS A 26 14.72 0.26 44.32
CA LYS A 26 13.76 1.31 43.89
C LYS A 26 14.05 1.91 42.51
N ASN A 27 15.30 1.82 42.04
CA ASN A 27 15.75 2.49 40.81
C ASN A 27 15.64 1.59 39.58
N ALA A 28 15.87 0.28 39.73
CA ALA A 28 15.76 -0.70 38.64
C ALA A 28 14.30 -0.84 38.14
N THR A 29 13.33 -0.85 39.05
CA THR A 29 11.90 -0.95 38.71
C THR A 29 11.41 0.26 37.92
N ARG A 30 11.92 1.47 38.21
CA ARG A 30 11.57 2.69 37.47
C ARG A 30 12.10 2.71 36.04
N ILE A 31 13.33 2.21 35.83
CA ILE A 31 13.95 2.14 34.51
C ILE A 31 13.23 1.12 33.62
N ILE A 32 12.82 -0.02 34.20
CA ILE A 32 12.06 -1.07 33.49
C ILE A 32 10.68 -0.55 33.07
N CYS A 33 9.97 0.18 33.93
CA CYS A 33 8.66 0.75 33.58
C CYS A 33 8.75 1.79 32.44
N ILE A 34 9.79 2.64 32.44
CA ILE A 34 9.98 3.65 31.38
C ILE A 34 10.32 2.97 30.05
N ALA A 35 11.18 1.95 30.05
CA ALA A 35 11.56 1.21 28.85
C ALA A 35 10.39 0.41 28.24
N LEU A 36 9.49 -0.12 29.06
CA LEU A 36 8.28 -0.82 28.60
C LEU A 36 7.23 0.15 28.05
N PHE A 37 7.13 1.36 28.62
CA PHE A 37 6.21 2.38 28.14
C PHE A 37 6.67 2.99 26.81
N SER A 38 7.98 3.16 26.61
CA SER A 38 8.55 3.64 25.35
C SER A 38 8.51 2.58 24.24
N LEU A 39 8.70 1.30 24.55
CA LEU A 39 8.56 0.21 23.57
C LEU A 39 7.11 0.05 23.09
N ALA A 40 6.14 0.21 23.98
CA ALA A 40 4.71 0.23 23.61
C ALA A 40 4.38 1.44 22.70
N LEU A 41 4.93 2.63 22.99
CA LEU A 41 4.72 3.83 22.17
C LEU A 41 5.24 3.68 20.74
N VAL A 42 6.34 2.95 20.53
CA VAL A 42 6.88 2.64 19.19
C VAL A 42 5.97 1.66 18.42
N CYS A 43 5.32 0.72 19.09
CA CYS A 43 4.37 -0.22 18.46
C CYS A 43 2.98 0.40 18.21
N PHE A 44 2.56 1.41 18.96
CA PHE A 44 1.32 2.15 18.69
C PHE A 44 1.47 3.22 17.58
N LEU A 45 2.70 3.48 17.13
CA LEU A 45 3.01 4.30 15.96
C LEU A 45 3.28 3.46 14.71
N ASP A 46 2.85 2.19 14.68
CA ASP A 46 2.70 1.48 13.42
C ASP A 46 1.79 2.35 12.55
N SER A 47 2.38 3.08 11.61
CA SER A 47 1.67 3.98 10.74
C SER A 47 0.79 3.11 9.85
N TRP A 48 -0.52 3.11 10.10
CA TRP A 48 -1.52 2.54 9.21
C TRP A 48 -1.55 3.46 8.00
N ALA A 49 -0.59 3.26 7.10
CA ALA A 49 -0.60 3.85 5.78
C ALA A 49 -1.77 3.20 5.04
N LEU A 50 -2.95 3.78 5.15
CA LEU A 50 -4.02 3.58 4.19
C LEU A 50 -3.53 4.16 2.87
N ALA A 51 -2.82 3.35 2.09
CA ALA A 51 -2.56 3.67 0.70
C ALA A 51 -3.91 3.88 0.03
N ALA A 52 -4.08 5.02 -0.64
CA ALA A 52 -5.28 5.28 -1.41
C ALA A 52 -5.51 4.14 -2.41
N GLU A 53 -6.75 3.69 -2.51
CA GLU A 53 -7.08 2.57 -3.40
C GLU A 53 -6.96 3.03 -4.86
N ARG A 54 -6.08 2.36 -5.61
CA ARG A 54 -5.87 2.63 -7.05
C ARG A 54 -6.98 1.99 -7.84
N VAL A 55 -7.72 2.80 -8.61
CA VAL A 55 -8.88 2.36 -9.36
C VAL A 55 -8.87 2.94 -10.76
N ILE A 56 -9.00 2.09 -11.79
CA ILE A 56 -9.38 2.51 -13.13
C ILE A 56 -10.88 2.81 -13.09
N LYS A 57 -11.21 4.10 -13.24
CA LYS A 57 -12.56 4.65 -13.17
C LYS A 57 -13.31 4.58 -14.48
N ASP A 58 -12.60 4.70 -15.60
CA ASP A 58 -13.20 4.68 -16.94
C ASP A 58 -12.16 4.26 -18.00
N ILE A 59 -12.64 3.68 -19.10
CA ILE A 59 -11.85 3.37 -20.30
C ILE A 59 -12.66 3.82 -21.52
N ARG A 60 -12.11 4.73 -22.32
CA ARG A 60 -12.79 5.24 -23.52
C ARG A 60 -11.94 5.04 -24.76
N PHE A 61 -12.63 4.72 -25.84
CA PHE A 61 -12.08 4.65 -27.18
C PHE A 61 -12.57 5.86 -27.99
N GLU A 62 -11.66 6.48 -28.74
CA GLU A 62 -11.96 7.58 -29.65
C GLU A 62 -11.27 7.36 -31.00
N LYS A 63 -12.05 7.28 -32.06
CA LYS A 63 -11.57 7.24 -33.43
C LYS A 63 -11.40 8.67 -33.94
N LEU A 64 -10.15 9.14 -34.07
CA LEU A 64 -9.88 10.51 -34.53
C LEU A 64 -9.84 10.59 -36.05
N SER A 65 -9.23 9.59 -36.70
CA SER A 65 -9.15 9.49 -38.16
C SER A 65 -8.98 8.03 -38.61
N LEU A 66 -8.71 7.82 -39.90
CA LEU A 66 -8.35 6.49 -40.41
C LEU A 66 -6.97 6.01 -39.93
N THR A 67 -6.11 6.94 -39.50
CA THR A 67 -4.70 6.69 -39.19
C THR A 67 -4.32 7.10 -37.77
N GLU A 68 -5.27 7.55 -36.96
CA GLU A 68 -5.03 7.98 -35.57
C GLU A 68 -6.23 7.63 -34.69
N GLU A 69 -5.97 6.89 -33.62
CA GLU A 69 -6.98 6.47 -32.64
C GLU A 69 -6.44 6.58 -31.21
N LYS A 70 -7.34 6.85 -30.27
CA LYS A 70 -7.00 7.05 -28.85
C LYS A 70 -7.75 6.09 -27.95
N VAL A 71 -7.04 5.66 -26.91
CA VAL A 71 -7.64 4.99 -25.75
C VAL A 71 -7.24 5.76 -24.51
N SER A 72 -8.22 6.25 -23.76
CA SER A 72 -8.03 7.01 -22.53
C SER A 72 -8.49 6.22 -21.31
N PHE A 73 -7.76 6.40 -20.22
CA PHE A 73 -7.97 5.73 -18.94
C PHE A 73 -8.09 6.78 -17.86
N LYS A 74 -9.23 6.87 -17.19
CA LYS A 74 -9.40 7.73 -16.01
C LYS A 74 -8.98 6.96 -14.77
N LEU A 75 -8.03 7.48 -14.00
CA LEU A 75 -7.51 6.85 -12.80
C LEU A 75 -7.95 7.60 -11.53
N SER A 76 -7.91 6.92 -10.38
CA SER A 76 -8.16 7.57 -9.09
C SER A 76 -7.03 8.52 -8.67
N GLU A 77 -5.79 8.19 -9.04
CA GLU A 77 -4.58 8.95 -8.73
C GLU A 77 -3.53 8.79 -9.85
N TYR A 78 -2.39 9.47 -9.71
CA TYR A 78 -1.25 9.32 -10.62
C TYR A 78 -0.63 7.93 -10.47
N ASP A 79 -0.89 7.06 -11.45
CA ASP A 79 -0.34 5.69 -11.50
C ASP A 79 -0.28 5.20 -12.96
N PRO A 80 0.75 5.62 -13.75
CA PRO A 80 0.86 5.21 -15.13
C PRO A 80 1.13 3.70 -15.26
N PRO A 81 0.52 3.00 -16.23
CA PRO A 81 0.75 1.57 -16.42
C PRO A 81 2.12 1.29 -17.02
N GLN A 82 2.56 0.04 -16.90
CA GLN A 82 3.61 -0.48 -17.75
C GLN A 82 3.04 -0.78 -19.14
N VAL A 83 3.58 -0.15 -20.18
CA VAL A 83 3.12 -0.31 -21.57
C VAL A 83 4.14 -1.05 -22.43
N PHE A 84 3.69 -2.04 -23.19
CA PHE A 84 4.54 -2.78 -24.14
C PHE A 84 3.73 -3.41 -25.28
N GLY A 85 4.39 -3.59 -26.42
CA GLY A 85 3.84 -4.31 -27.57
C GLY A 85 4.07 -5.81 -27.47
N ILE A 86 3.13 -6.60 -27.99
CA ILE A 86 3.33 -8.01 -28.32
C ILE A 86 3.15 -8.16 -29.83
N GLU A 87 4.26 -8.46 -30.48
CA GLU A 87 4.29 -8.78 -31.91
C GLU A 87 3.78 -10.21 -32.18
N GLY A 88 3.36 -10.46 -33.42
CA GLY A 88 2.90 -11.77 -33.89
C GLY A 88 1.69 -11.67 -34.80
N LYS A 89 1.00 -12.79 -35.01
CA LYS A 89 -0.19 -12.88 -35.89
C LYS A 89 -1.36 -11.98 -35.48
N LYS A 90 -1.34 -11.40 -34.28
CA LYS A 90 -2.29 -10.41 -33.79
C LYS A 90 -1.50 -9.41 -32.93
N GLY A 91 -1.13 -8.28 -33.54
CA GLY A 91 -0.43 -7.19 -32.88
C GLY A 91 -1.26 -6.72 -31.69
N ARG A 92 -0.62 -6.56 -30.55
CA ARG A 92 -1.30 -6.16 -29.31
C ARG A 92 -0.47 -5.09 -28.61
N LEU A 93 -1.13 -4.07 -28.11
CA LEU A 93 -0.54 -3.20 -27.10
C LEU A 93 -1.10 -3.59 -25.73
N VAL A 94 -0.22 -3.73 -24.75
CA VAL A 94 -0.58 -4.14 -23.39
C VAL A 94 -0.26 -3.02 -22.43
N CYS A 95 -1.22 -2.69 -21.57
CA CYS A 95 -1.09 -1.76 -20.45
C CYS A 95 -1.34 -2.55 -19.14
N ASP A 96 -0.30 -2.76 -18.35
CA ASP A 96 -0.37 -3.40 -17.03
C ASP A 96 -0.42 -2.34 -15.92
N PHE A 97 -1.57 -2.27 -15.24
CA PHE A 97 -1.81 -1.42 -14.07
C PHE A 97 -1.63 -2.25 -12.79
N PHE A 98 -0.54 -2.02 -12.05
CA PHE A 98 -0.16 -2.84 -10.90
C PHE A 98 -0.80 -2.36 -9.60
N ASP A 99 -1.20 -3.31 -8.75
CA ASP A 99 -1.85 -3.02 -7.47
C ASP A 99 -3.12 -2.14 -7.63
N THR A 100 -3.68 -2.16 -8.83
CA THR A 100 -4.86 -1.39 -9.25
C THR A 100 -6.09 -2.30 -9.26
N LYS A 101 -7.25 -1.73 -8.92
CA LYS A 101 -8.57 -2.31 -9.14
C LYS A 101 -9.26 -1.60 -10.30
N ILE A 102 -10.44 -2.07 -10.67
CA ILE A 102 -11.20 -1.50 -11.77
C ILE A 102 -12.66 -1.43 -11.39
N GLU A 103 -13.31 -0.33 -11.77
CA GLU A 103 -14.72 -0.15 -11.50
C GLU A 103 -15.58 -1.28 -12.08
N LYS A 104 -16.64 -1.63 -11.34
CA LYS A 104 -17.48 -2.78 -11.67
C LYS A 104 -18.25 -2.60 -12.98
N HIS A 105 -18.53 -1.35 -13.36
CA HIS A 105 -19.27 -1.03 -14.58
C HIS A 105 -18.45 -1.17 -15.86
N ILE A 106 -17.12 -1.28 -15.76
CA ILE A 106 -16.25 -1.39 -16.94
C ILE A 106 -16.30 -2.82 -17.48
N THR A 107 -16.71 -2.93 -18.74
CA THR A 107 -16.80 -4.18 -19.49
C THR A 107 -15.43 -4.83 -19.67
N ARG A 108 -15.38 -6.17 -19.58
CA ARG A 108 -14.12 -6.92 -19.69
C ARG A 108 -13.62 -7.07 -21.12
N ALA A 109 -14.49 -6.93 -22.11
CA ALA A 109 -14.15 -6.97 -23.51
C ALA A 109 -15.10 -6.06 -24.29
N LEU A 110 -14.54 -5.18 -25.10
CA LEU A 110 -15.26 -4.27 -25.97
C LEU A 110 -14.71 -4.44 -27.39
N THR A 111 -15.59 -4.61 -28.36
CA THR A 111 -15.25 -4.43 -29.78
C THR A 111 -15.43 -2.96 -30.11
N THR A 112 -14.45 -2.36 -30.76
CA THR A 112 -14.47 -0.97 -31.21
C THR A 112 -14.85 -0.90 -32.69
N ASP A 113 -15.23 0.28 -33.15
CA ASP A 113 -15.42 0.62 -34.58
C ASP A 113 -14.14 1.22 -35.20
N GLY A 114 -13.00 0.99 -34.55
CA GLY A 114 -11.69 1.46 -35.00
C GLY A 114 -11.13 0.68 -36.19
N ASN A 115 -10.24 1.34 -36.92
CA ASN A 115 -9.39 0.74 -37.94
C ASN A 115 -8.07 0.23 -37.33
N LEU A 116 -7.56 0.89 -36.28
CA LEU A 116 -6.26 0.60 -35.68
C LEU A 116 -6.37 -0.23 -34.42
N VAL A 117 -7.29 0.12 -33.54
CA VAL A 117 -7.68 -0.63 -32.35
C VAL A 117 -9.02 -1.28 -32.67
N LEU A 118 -9.04 -2.62 -32.74
CA LEU A 118 -10.24 -3.40 -33.05
C LEU A 118 -11.00 -3.86 -31.80
N GLY A 119 -10.30 -3.89 -30.66
CA GLY A 119 -10.90 -4.33 -29.42
C GLY A 119 -10.05 -3.98 -28.21
N ILE A 120 -10.72 -3.85 -27.08
CA ILE A 120 -10.14 -3.56 -25.78
C ILE A 120 -10.54 -4.69 -24.85
N ARG A 121 -9.56 -5.38 -24.27
CA ARG A 121 -9.78 -6.51 -23.35
C ARG A 121 -9.14 -6.23 -22.01
N VAL A 122 -9.83 -6.57 -20.93
CA VAL A 122 -9.41 -6.35 -19.56
C VAL A 122 -9.28 -7.70 -18.85
N GLY A 123 -8.06 -8.05 -18.48
CA GLY A 123 -7.73 -9.19 -17.62
C GLY A 123 -7.49 -8.74 -16.18
N ILE A 124 -8.05 -9.46 -15.21
CA ILE A 124 -7.70 -9.31 -13.79
C ILE A 124 -6.73 -10.43 -13.43
N HIS A 125 -5.54 -10.08 -12.95
CA HIS A 125 -4.54 -11.04 -12.50
C HIS A 125 -4.26 -10.81 -11.01
N ASN A 126 -4.41 -11.85 -10.18
CA ASN A 126 -4.14 -11.76 -8.75
C ASN A 126 -2.76 -12.31 -8.36
N ALA A 127 -2.05 -12.96 -9.29
CA ALA A 127 -0.74 -13.57 -9.06
C ALA A 127 0.13 -13.50 -10.33
N PRO A 128 1.47 -13.46 -10.21
CA PRO A 128 2.25 -13.38 -8.96
C PRO A 128 2.17 -12.00 -8.29
N LYS A 129 1.76 -10.97 -9.03
CA LYS A 129 1.46 -9.63 -8.52
C LYS A 129 0.08 -9.22 -9.00
N GLN A 130 -0.72 -8.58 -8.15
CA GLN A 130 -2.03 -8.09 -8.53
C GLN A 130 -1.88 -7.04 -9.63
N LYS A 131 -2.63 -7.18 -10.71
CA LYS A 131 -2.72 -6.19 -11.78
C LYS A 131 -4.00 -6.29 -12.58
N ILE A 132 -4.38 -5.16 -13.16
CA ILE A 132 -5.32 -5.11 -14.29
C ILE A 132 -4.50 -5.00 -15.56
N ARG A 133 -4.69 -5.94 -16.47
CA ARG A 133 -4.06 -5.94 -17.80
C ARG A 133 -5.09 -5.49 -18.82
N VAL A 134 -4.89 -4.33 -19.43
CA VAL A 134 -5.68 -3.91 -20.59
C VAL A 134 -4.91 -4.23 -21.85
N VAL A 135 -5.55 -4.89 -22.80
CA VAL A 135 -4.97 -5.26 -24.09
C VAL A 135 -5.76 -4.62 -25.21
N LEU A 136 -5.07 -3.82 -26.02
CA LEU A 136 -5.59 -3.26 -27.26
C LEU A 136 -5.22 -4.22 -28.39
N ASP A 137 -6.23 -4.79 -29.06
CA ASP A 137 -6.04 -5.61 -30.25
C ASP A 137 -5.83 -4.69 -31.46
N LEU A 138 -4.66 -4.78 -32.10
CA LEU A 138 -4.25 -3.88 -33.16
C LEU A 138 -4.44 -4.49 -34.56
N ALA A 139 -4.81 -3.65 -35.53
CA ALA A 139 -4.87 -3.97 -36.95
C ALA A 139 -4.56 -2.74 -37.82
N PRO A 140 -4.19 -2.89 -39.10
CA PRO A 140 -3.79 -4.13 -39.75
C PRO A 140 -2.33 -4.54 -39.40
N LEU A 141 -2.05 -5.85 -39.40
CA LEU A 141 -0.81 -6.44 -38.85
C LEU A 141 0.46 -6.18 -39.67
N ASP A 142 0.28 -5.80 -40.92
CA ASP A 142 1.33 -5.56 -41.91
C ASP A 142 1.78 -4.08 -41.93
N LYS A 143 1.40 -3.30 -40.93
CA LYS A 143 1.73 -1.89 -40.83
C LYS A 143 2.51 -1.57 -39.56
N ASP A 144 3.36 -0.57 -39.69
CA ASP A 144 4.08 -0.01 -38.57
C ASP A 144 3.23 1.03 -37.86
N TYR A 145 3.26 0.98 -36.53
CA TYR A 145 2.57 1.94 -35.68
C TYR A 145 3.57 2.83 -34.95
N ALA A 146 3.16 4.07 -34.73
CA ALA A 146 3.72 4.91 -33.69
C ALA A 146 2.78 4.88 -32.48
N ILE A 147 3.32 4.54 -31.32
CA ILE A 147 2.58 4.55 -30.05
C ILE A 147 3.05 5.76 -29.25
N GLN A 148 2.13 6.66 -28.92
CA GLN A 148 2.38 7.80 -28.07
C GLN A 148 1.64 7.62 -26.75
N GLN A 149 2.32 7.93 -25.65
CA GLN A 149 1.79 7.83 -24.30
C GLN A 149 1.83 9.21 -23.66
N HIS A 150 0.73 9.63 -23.05
CA HIS A 150 0.66 10.88 -22.32
C HIS A 150 -0.10 10.70 -21.02
N PHE A 151 0.35 11.39 -19.97
CA PHE A 151 -0.34 11.46 -18.70
C PHE A 151 -0.70 12.91 -18.42
N TYR A 152 -1.99 13.19 -18.27
CA TYR A 152 -2.50 14.52 -17.96
C TYR A 152 -2.67 14.71 -16.45
N GLU A 153 -2.62 15.96 -15.99
CA GLU A 153 -2.71 16.32 -14.56
C GLU A 153 -4.00 15.84 -13.87
N ASP A 154 -5.07 15.58 -14.63
CA ASP A 154 -6.35 15.12 -14.11
C ASP A 154 -6.41 13.60 -13.86
N ASN A 155 -5.26 12.92 -13.72
CA ASN A 155 -5.16 11.46 -13.61
C ASN A 155 -5.72 10.72 -14.83
N MET A 156 -5.51 11.29 -16.01
CA MET A 156 -5.88 10.67 -17.27
C MET A 156 -4.64 10.18 -18.01
N PHE A 157 -4.56 8.86 -18.19
CA PHE A 157 -3.55 8.25 -19.03
C PHE A 157 -4.12 8.02 -20.42
N VAL A 158 -3.41 8.43 -21.47
CA VAL A 158 -3.85 8.32 -22.86
C VAL A 158 -2.79 7.64 -23.69
N VAL A 159 -3.24 6.64 -24.45
CA VAL A 159 -2.48 6.00 -25.51
C VAL A 159 -3.03 6.47 -26.85
N THR A 160 -2.17 6.99 -27.71
CA THR A 160 -2.49 7.29 -29.10
C THR A 160 -1.77 6.29 -29.99
N VAL A 161 -2.52 5.65 -30.88
CA VAL A 161 -2.03 4.72 -31.89
C VAL A 161 -2.11 5.42 -33.24
N CYS A 162 -0.96 5.65 -33.86
CA CYS A 162 -0.87 6.25 -35.19
C CYS A 162 -0.31 5.27 -36.20
N LEU A 163 -0.85 5.25 -37.41
CA LEU A 163 -0.26 4.56 -38.55
C LEU A 163 0.94 5.39 -39.08
N LYS A 164 2.06 4.73 -39.37
CA LYS A 164 3.21 5.39 -40.02
C LYS A 164 3.05 5.47 -41.54
#